data_AF-A0A7Y5N674-F1
#
_entry.id   AF-A0A7Y5N674-F1
#
_cell.length_a   1.000
_cell.length_b   1.000
_cell.length_c   1.000
_cell.angle_alpha   90.00
_cell.angle_beta   90.00
_cell.angle_gamma   90.00
#
_symmetry.space_group_name_H-M   'P 1'
#
loop_
_entity.id
_entity.type
_entity.pdbx_description
1 polymer ?
#
loop_
_entity_poly.entity_id
_entity_poly.type
_entity_poly.pdbx_seq_one_letter_code
_entity_poly.pdbx_strand_id
1 'polypeptide(L)'
;GELVTIGVEPTGPSTAFGYIKVGDSLGVDEAPSARRVEEFVEKPDGETAAGYLQTGEYRWNAGMFVVGATTLLELLSTHHADMVDSLRIIAADPRRMRDLWPSLHKIAIDHAVAEPAAAAGRVAVVPAGFGWDDVGDFASLTRLVSESTVLPGITAIGPVDDIVAIDSTATVATGGRLVALIGVDDLVVVDTQDALLITRPDRAQDVKKVVEMLTAQNRTELT
;
A
#
# COMPACT_ATOMS: atom_id res chain seq x y z
N GLY A 1 10.52 -18.41 -15.05
CA GLY A 1 11.10 -18.06 -13.75
C GLY A 1 10.05 -18.18 -12.67
N GLU A 2 10.36 -17.70 -11.47
CA GLU A 2 9.43 -17.59 -10.34
C GLU A 2 8.88 -16.16 -10.24
N LEU A 3 7.76 -15.98 -9.54
CA LEU A 3 7.29 -14.68 -9.09
C LEU A 3 8.01 -14.35 -7.78
N VAL A 4 8.83 -13.29 -7.75
CA VAL A 4 9.55 -12.89 -6.54
C VAL A 4 8.84 -11.72 -5.88
N THR A 5 8.67 -11.76 -4.55
CA THR A 5 8.15 -10.66 -3.73
C THR A 5 9.14 -10.25 -2.63
N ILE A 6 8.89 -9.10 -2.00
CA ILE A 6 9.67 -8.58 -0.88
C ILE A 6 8.83 -8.72 0.40
N GLY A 7 9.37 -9.45 1.38
CA GLY A 7 8.71 -9.69 2.65
C GLY A 7 9.25 -8.76 3.74
N VAL A 8 8.44 -7.82 4.21
CA VAL A 8 8.83 -6.86 5.26
C VAL A 8 8.58 -7.44 6.65
N GLU A 9 9.47 -7.16 7.60
CA GLU A 9 9.28 -7.55 9.00
C GLU A 9 8.04 -6.86 9.61
N PRO A 10 7.03 -7.61 10.09
CA PRO A 10 5.84 -7.03 10.71
C PRO A 10 6.18 -6.34 12.03
N THR A 11 5.67 -5.13 12.23
CA THR A 11 5.79 -4.41 13.51
C THR A 11 4.52 -4.47 14.36
N GLY A 12 3.43 -5.04 13.82
CA GLY A 12 2.15 -5.22 14.50
C GLY A 12 1.17 -6.09 13.68
N PRO A 13 0.04 -6.52 14.26
CA PRO A 13 -0.94 -7.37 13.58
C PRO A 13 -1.87 -6.52 12.70
N SER A 14 -1.33 -6.00 11.60
CA SER A 14 -2.10 -5.21 10.63
C SER A 14 -3.08 -6.09 9.85
N THR A 15 -4.33 -5.67 9.72
CA THR A 15 -5.33 -6.27 8.81
C THR A 15 -5.36 -5.61 7.44
N ALA A 16 -4.52 -4.59 7.23
CA ALA A 16 -4.46 -3.82 5.98
C ALA A 16 -3.47 -4.43 4.96
N PHE A 17 -2.57 -5.32 5.40
CA PHE A 17 -1.52 -5.90 4.57
C PHE A 17 -1.76 -7.37 4.28
N GLY A 18 -1.22 -7.85 3.17
CA GLY A 18 -1.03 -9.28 2.93
C GLY A 18 0.12 -9.84 3.78
N TYR A 19 0.07 -11.13 4.05
CA TYR A 19 1.08 -11.88 4.79
C TYR A 19 1.65 -13.01 3.94
N ILE A 20 2.95 -13.21 4.06
CA ILE A 20 3.74 -14.20 3.34
C ILE A 20 4.35 -15.12 4.38
N LYS A 21 3.98 -16.40 4.38
CA LYS A 21 4.65 -17.41 5.20
C LYS A 21 5.97 -17.78 4.55
N VAL A 22 7.06 -17.53 5.27
CA VAL A 22 8.42 -17.78 4.80
C VAL A 22 8.74 -19.25 4.97
N GLY A 23 9.09 -19.93 3.87
CA GLY A 23 9.48 -21.33 3.86
C GLY A 23 10.98 -21.56 3.73
N ASP A 24 11.30 -22.70 3.13
CA ASP A 24 12.67 -23.18 2.95
C ASP A 24 13.53 -22.26 2.07
N SER A 25 14.85 -22.32 2.29
CA SER A 25 15.82 -21.64 1.43
C SER A 25 15.75 -22.17 0.01
N LEU A 26 15.86 -21.25 -0.97
CA LEU A 26 15.96 -21.62 -2.38
C LEU A 26 17.39 -22.02 -2.79
N GLY A 27 18.38 -21.85 -1.91
CA GLY A 27 19.76 -22.22 -2.20
C GLY A 27 20.40 -21.44 -3.35
N VAL A 28 19.99 -20.18 -3.55
CA VAL A 28 20.55 -19.30 -4.59
C VAL A 28 21.78 -18.58 -4.04
N ASP A 29 22.95 -18.84 -4.60
CA ASP A 29 24.23 -18.31 -4.09
C ASP A 29 24.28 -16.78 -4.08
N GLU A 30 23.78 -16.11 -5.12
CA GLU A 30 23.74 -14.65 -5.21
C GLU A 30 22.61 -14.02 -4.39
N ALA A 31 21.69 -14.83 -3.85
CA ALA A 31 20.56 -14.40 -3.05
C ALA A 31 20.29 -15.39 -1.89
N PRO A 32 21.21 -15.51 -0.92
CA PRO A 32 21.15 -16.55 0.12
C PRO A 32 19.96 -16.38 1.08
N SER A 33 19.39 -15.16 1.15
CA SER A 33 18.19 -14.87 1.92
C SER A 33 16.90 -15.29 1.21
N ALA A 34 16.94 -15.62 -0.08
CA ALA A 34 15.76 -15.99 -0.85
C ALA A 34 15.13 -17.29 -0.30
N ARG A 35 13.82 -17.23 -0.09
CA ARG A 35 13.02 -18.33 0.46
C ARG A 35 11.86 -18.66 -0.46
N ARG A 36 11.40 -19.91 -0.40
CA ARG A 36 10.10 -20.32 -0.94
C ARG A 36 9.01 -19.62 -0.14
N VAL A 37 7.93 -19.21 -0.81
CA VAL A 37 6.69 -18.85 -0.11
C VAL A 37 5.87 -20.11 0.08
N GLU A 38 5.56 -20.45 1.33
CA GLU A 38 4.66 -21.57 1.65
C GLU A 38 3.19 -21.19 1.51
N GLU A 39 2.87 -19.96 1.91
CA GLU A 39 1.51 -19.47 1.95
C GLU A 39 1.51 -17.96 1.70
N PHE A 40 0.53 -17.50 0.95
CA PHE A 40 0.27 -16.09 0.71
C PHE A 40 -1.18 -15.81 1.10
N VAL A 41 -1.40 -14.82 1.96
CA VAL A 41 -2.72 -14.50 2.50
C VAL A 41 -2.94 -13.00 2.41
N GLU A 42 -3.87 -12.55 1.57
CA GLU A 42 -4.22 -11.13 1.49
C GLU A 42 -5.19 -10.73 2.62
N LYS A 43 -4.80 -9.71 3.42
CA LYS A 43 -5.64 -9.03 4.42
C LYS A 43 -6.42 -9.97 5.35
N PRO A 44 -5.72 -10.75 6.20
CA PRO A 44 -6.37 -11.60 7.20
C PRO A 44 -7.14 -10.78 8.23
N ASP A 45 -8.03 -11.44 8.98
CA ASP A 45 -8.64 -10.85 10.17
C ASP A 45 -7.60 -10.62 11.28
N GLY A 46 -7.97 -9.82 12.29
CA GLY A 46 -7.04 -9.40 13.35
C GLY A 46 -6.55 -10.53 14.25
N GLU A 47 -7.37 -11.56 14.48
CA GLU A 47 -6.97 -12.73 15.28
C GLU A 47 -5.94 -13.56 14.53
N THR A 48 -6.20 -13.81 13.25
CA THR A 48 -5.28 -14.48 12.34
C THR A 48 -3.96 -13.71 12.20
N ALA A 49 -3.99 -12.40 12.00
CA ALA A 49 -2.80 -11.56 11.95
C ALA A 49 -1.97 -11.60 13.24
N ALA A 50 -2.63 -11.58 14.41
CA ALA A 50 -1.96 -11.73 15.69
C ALA A 50 -1.32 -13.11 15.85
N GLY A 51 -1.96 -14.17 15.33
CA GLY A 51 -1.38 -15.51 15.26
C GLY A 51 -0.11 -15.55 14.41
N TYR A 52 -0.13 -14.94 13.22
CA TYR A 52 1.02 -14.87 12.32
C TYR A 52 2.25 -14.19 12.95
N LEU A 53 2.03 -13.11 13.70
CA LEU A 53 3.13 -12.43 14.40
C LEU A 53 3.75 -13.30 15.50
N GLN A 54 2.94 -14.10 16.19
CA GLN A 54 3.42 -14.96 17.27
C GLN A 54 4.34 -16.08 16.76
N THR A 55 4.16 -16.55 15.52
CA THR A 55 5.06 -17.57 14.96
C THR A 55 6.42 -17.00 14.57
N GLY A 56 6.47 -15.72 14.17
CA GLY A 56 7.67 -15.10 13.59
C GLY A 56 8.01 -15.57 12.16
N GLU A 57 7.17 -16.44 11.59
CA GLU A 57 7.38 -17.06 10.27
C GLU A 57 6.79 -16.24 9.13
N TYR A 58 5.95 -15.26 9.44
CA TYR A 58 5.28 -14.43 8.45
C TYR A 58 5.98 -13.09 8.22
N ARG A 59 5.87 -12.58 7.00
CA ARG A 59 6.30 -11.24 6.59
C ARG A 59 5.14 -10.51 5.94
N TRP A 60 5.12 -9.18 6.02
CA TRP A 60 4.16 -8.40 5.25
C TRP A 60 4.52 -8.44 3.76
N ASN A 61 3.50 -8.60 2.93
CA ASN A 61 3.58 -8.35 1.50
C ASN A 61 3.64 -6.85 1.25
N ALA A 62 4.77 -6.36 0.74
CA ALA A 62 4.96 -4.95 0.43
C ALA A 62 4.30 -4.50 -0.89
N GLY A 63 3.55 -5.39 -1.57
CA GLY A 63 2.93 -5.11 -2.87
C GLY A 63 3.93 -4.98 -4.03
N MET A 64 5.18 -5.41 -3.82
CA MET A 64 6.25 -5.34 -4.80
C MET A 64 6.54 -6.72 -5.39
N PHE A 65 6.53 -6.82 -6.72
CA PHE A 65 6.79 -8.06 -7.44
C PHE A 65 7.89 -7.88 -8.49
N VAL A 66 8.77 -8.88 -8.60
CA VAL A 66 9.78 -8.98 -9.65
C VAL A 66 9.55 -10.29 -10.40
N VAL A 67 9.21 -10.20 -11.68
CA VAL A 67 8.87 -11.35 -12.51
C VAL A 67 9.12 -11.03 -13.98
N GLY A 68 9.56 -12.04 -14.75
CA GLY A 68 9.66 -11.90 -16.20
C GLY A 68 8.27 -11.79 -16.84
N ALA A 69 8.09 -10.88 -17.80
CA ALA A 69 6.79 -10.61 -18.43
C ALA A 69 6.09 -11.88 -18.98
N THR A 70 6.85 -12.78 -19.62
CA THR A 70 6.32 -14.06 -20.11
C THR A 70 5.81 -14.94 -18.97
N THR A 71 6.58 -15.05 -17.88
CA THR A 71 6.18 -15.81 -16.68
C THR A 71 4.94 -15.21 -16.02
N LEU A 72 4.83 -13.88 -15.96
CA LEU A 72 3.64 -13.22 -15.43
C LEU A 72 2.39 -13.56 -16.26
N LEU A 73 2.48 -13.48 -17.59
CA LEU A 73 1.37 -13.83 -18.47
C LEU A 73 1.03 -15.32 -18.40
N GLU A 74 2.02 -16.21 -18.27
CA GLU A 74 1.80 -17.64 -18.03
C GLU A 74 1.03 -17.88 -16.73
N LEU A 75 1.49 -17.30 -15.62
CA LEU A 75 0.83 -17.45 -14.32
C LEU A 75 -0.62 -16.94 -14.39
N LEU A 76 -0.81 -15.75 -14.97
CA LEU A 76 -2.12 -15.13 -15.12
C LEU A 76 -3.06 -15.96 -16.02
N SER A 77 -2.52 -16.57 -17.09
CA SER A 77 -3.31 -17.37 -18.02
C SER A 77 -3.94 -18.62 -17.40
N THR A 78 -3.41 -19.10 -16.27
CA THR A 78 -3.93 -20.27 -15.55
C THR A 78 -5.40 -20.10 -15.14
N HIS A 79 -5.79 -18.90 -14.73
CA HIS A 79 -7.14 -18.58 -14.26
C HIS A 79 -7.81 -17.44 -15.04
N HIS A 80 -7.04 -16.66 -15.80
CA HIS A 80 -7.52 -15.47 -16.52
C HIS A 80 -7.03 -15.43 -17.98
N ALA A 81 -7.17 -16.54 -18.71
CA ALA A 81 -6.74 -16.65 -20.11
C ALA A 81 -7.33 -15.54 -21.02
N ASP A 82 -8.64 -15.27 -20.92
CA ASP A 82 -9.31 -14.23 -21.71
C ASP A 82 -8.73 -12.82 -21.48
N MET A 83 -8.29 -12.55 -20.25
CA MET A 83 -7.61 -11.31 -19.90
C MET A 83 -6.24 -11.24 -20.57
N VAL A 84 -5.48 -12.33 -20.57
CA VAL A 84 -4.18 -12.40 -21.27
C VAL A 84 -4.33 -12.17 -22.77
N ASP A 85 -5.35 -12.75 -23.40
CA ASP A 85 -5.61 -12.55 -24.83
C ASP A 85 -5.98 -11.09 -25.14
N SER A 86 -6.83 -10.48 -24.31
CA SER A 86 -7.18 -9.07 -24.44
C SER A 86 -5.96 -8.16 -24.24
N LEU A 87 -5.11 -8.45 -23.25
CA LEU A 87 -3.86 -7.73 -22.99
C LEU A 87 -2.88 -7.86 -24.16
N ARG A 88 -2.80 -9.02 -24.82
CA ARG A 88 -2.00 -9.20 -26.04
C ARG A 88 -2.51 -8.36 -27.20
N ILE A 89 -3.84 -8.26 -27.38
CA ILE A 89 -4.44 -7.39 -28.40
C ILE A 89 -4.11 -5.93 -28.12
N ILE A 90 -4.23 -5.48 -26.86
CA ILE A 90 -3.88 -4.12 -26.45
C ILE A 90 -2.39 -3.84 -26.66
N ALA A 91 -1.51 -4.79 -26.35
CA ALA A 91 -0.07 -4.63 -26.54
C ALA A 91 0.30 -4.51 -28.03
N ALA A 92 -0.40 -5.22 -28.91
CA ALA A 92 -0.21 -5.15 -30.36
C ALA A 92 -0.81 -3.87 -30.97
N ASP A 93 -1.91 -3.36 -30.42
CA ASP A 93 -2.53 -2.09 -30.82
C ASP A 93 -3.07 -1.31 -29.60
N PRO A 94 -2.27 -0.39 -29.03
CA PRO A 94 -2.65 0.37 -27.84
C PRO A 94 -3.92 1.22 -28.00
N ARG A 95 -4.37 1.50 -29.23
CA ARG A 95 -5.63 2.24 -29.48
C ARG A 95 -6.85 1.44 -29.02
N ARG A 96 -6.74 0.11 -28.99
CA ARG A 96 -7.79 -0.81 -28.51
C ARG A 96 -7.97 -0.78 -26.99
N MET A 97 -7.06 -0.14 -26.25
CA MET A 97 -7.16 0.01 -24.79
C MET A 97 -8.52 0.56 -24.38
N ARG A 98 -9.01 1.64 -25.02
CA ARG A 98 -10.26 2.29 -24.63
C ARG A 98 -11.48 1.36 -24.75
N ASP A 99 -11.47 0.49 -25.75
CA ASP A 99 -12.60 -0.40 -26.03
C ASP A 99 -12.54 -1.69 -25.20
N LEU A 100 -11.34 -2.20 -24.95
CA LEU A 100 -11.12 -3.49 -24.29
C LEU A 100 -10.94 -3.38 -22.78
N TRP A 101 -10.31 -2.30 -22.29
CA TRP A 101 -10.04 -2.12 -20.86
C TRP A 101 -11.28 -2.23 -19.97
N PRO A 102 -12.45 -1.63 -20.33
CA PRO A 102 -13.65 -1.74 -19.51
C PRO A 102 -14.21 -3.17 -19.41
N SER A 103 -13.85 -4.06 -20.33
CA SER A 103 -14.27 -5.46 -20.32
C SER A 103 -13.35 -6.38 -19.52
N LEU A 104 -12.17 -5.91 -19.13
CA LEU A 104 -11.23 -6.71 -18.35
C LEU A 104 -11.77 -6.91 -16.94
N HIS A 105 -11.58 -8.13 -16.43
CA HIS A 105 -11.96 -8.45 -15.06
C HIS A 105 -11.14 -7.60 -14.07
N LYS A 106 -11.83 -6.81 -13.24
CA LYS A 106 -11.19 -6.00 -12.19
C LYS A 106 -10.83 -6.90 -11.01
N ILE A 107 -9.54 -7.23 -10.88
CA ILE A 107 -9.00 -8.07 -9.80
C ILE A 107 -7.58 -7.60 -9.42
N ALA A 108 -7.22 -7.76 -8.15
CA ALA A 108 -5.87 -7.48 -7.67
C ALA A 108 -4.88 -8.57 -8.13
N ILE A 109 -3.62 -8.20 -8.37
CA ILE A 109 -2.58 -9.14 -8.79
C ILE A 109 -2.31 -10.20 -7.70
N ASP A 110 -2.49 -9.86 -6.44
CA ASP A 110 -2.32 -10.76 -5.30
C ASP A 110 -3.26 -11.97 -5.42
N HIS A 111 -4.55 -11.73 -5.65
CA HIS A 111 -5.53 -12.80 -5.86
C HIS A 111 -5.43 -13.47 -7.24
N ALA A 112 -5.17 -12.69 -8.30
CA ALA A 112 -5.16 -13.22 -9.67
C ALA A 112 -3.91 -14.05 -9.99
N VAL A 113 -2.79 -13.78 -9.30
CA VAL A 113 -1.46 -14.33 -9.62
C VAL A 113 -0.75 -14.82 -8.37
N ALA A 114 -0.54 -13.98 -7.35
CA ALA A 114 0.38 -14.31 -6.25
C ALA A 114 -0.10 -15.49 -5.40
N GLU A 115 -1.36 -15.48 -4.95
CA GLU A 115 -1.97 -16.55 -4.15
C GLU A 115 -1.98 -17.90 -4.91
N PRO A 116 -2.52 -18.00 -6.15
CA PRO A 116 -2.44 -19.25 -6.91
C PRO A 116 -1.02 -19.70 -7.21
N ALA A 117 -0.11 -18.77 -7.51
CA ALA A 117 1.29 -19.09 -7.79
C ALA A 117 1.99 -19.62 -6.53
N ALA A 118 1.68 -19.07 -5.35
CA ALA A 118 2.24 -19.52 -4.07
C ALA A 118 1.78 -20.95 -3.77
N ALA A 119 0.47 -21.22 -3.91
CA ALA A 119 -0.09 -22.56 -3.77
C ALA A 119 0.53 -23.58 -4.76
N ALA A 120 0.95 -23.12 -5.94
CA ALA A 120 1.67 -23.93 -6.92
C ALA A 120 3.20 -24.03 -6.67
N GLY A 121 3.71 -23.44 -5.59
CA GLY A 121 5.14 -23.44 -5.24
C GLY A 121 6.00 -22.60 -6.17
N ARG A 122 5.43 -21.60 -6.85
CA ARG A 122 6.08 -20.76 -7.87
C ARG A 122 6.41 -19.35 -7.40
N VAL A 123 6.33 -19.09 -6.10
CA VAL A 123 6.62 -17.79 -5.51
C VAL A 123 7.85 -17.90 -4.61
N ALA A 124 8.71 -16.88 -4.71
CA ALA A 124 9.85 -16.67 -3.85
C ALA A 124 9.67 -15.36 -3.09
N VAL A 125 10.22 -15.30 -1.87
CA VAL A 125 10.28 -14.08 -1.07
C VAL A 125 11.73 -13.77 -0.73
N VAL A 126 12.09 -12.49 -0.83
CA VAL A 126 13.32 -11.94 -0.28
C VAL A 126 12.95 -11.14 0.98
N PRO A 127 13.32 -11.62 2.18
CA PRO A 127 13.06 -10.88 3.41
C PRO A 127 13.81 -9.54 3.42
N ALA A 128 13.13 -8.49 3.85
CA ALA A 128 13.63 -7.12 3.96
C ALA A 128 13.62 -6.65 5.41
N GLY A 129 14.78 -6.16 5.87
CA GLY A 129 14.97 -5.60 7.22
C GLY A 129 14.98 -4.07 7.27
N PHE A 130 14.51 -3.39 6.23
CA PHE A 130 14.40 -1.92 6.21
C PHE A 130 13.03 -1.47 6.73
N GLY A 131 12.97 -0.26 7.28
CA GLY A 131 11.70 0.37 7.66
C GLY A 131 10.85 0.62 6.41
N TRP A 132 9.60 0.15 6.43
CA TRP A 132 8.65 0.27 5.34
C TRP A 132 7.25 0.53 5.89
N ASP A 133 6.49 1.35 5.17
CA ASP A 133 5.08 1.67 5.40
C ASP A 133 4.48 1.94 4.01
N ASP A 134 3.23 1.51 3.75
CA ASP A 134 2.58 1.69 2.44
C ASP A 134 2.07 3.12 2.21
N VAL A 135 2.16 3.98 3.23
CA VAL A 135 1.60 5.34 3.25
C VAL A 135 0.13 5.34 2.79
N GLY A 136 -0.64 4.36 3.24
CA GLY A 136 -2.01 4.12 2.80
C GLY A 136 -3.05 5.08 3.38
N ASP A 137 -2.66 5.93 4.33
CA ASP A 137 -3.47 7.02 4.87
C ASP A 137 -2.64 8.15 5.47
N PHE A 138 -3.34 9.23 5.81
CA PHE A 138 -2.75 10.38 6.49
C PHE A 138 -2.29 10.09 7.92
N ALA A 139 -2.77 9.01 8.56
CA ALA A 139 -2.24 8.60 9.86
C ALA A 139 -0.80 8.08 9.70
N SER A 140 -0.48 7.47 8.57
CA SER A 140 0.86 6.98 8.25
C SER A 140 1.89 8.11 8.14
N LEU A 141 1.47 9.30 7.68
CA LEU A 141 2.33 10.49 7.67
C LEU A 141 2.79 10.90 9.08
N THR A 142 1.91 10.78 10.08
CA THR A 142 2.24 11.12 11.48
C THR A 142 3.36 10.23 12.04
N ARG A 143 3.47 8.98 11.56
CA ARG A 143 4.49 8.02 11.98
C ARG A 143 5.81 8.17 11.23
N LEU A 144 5.75 8.64 9.98
CA LEU A 144 6.89 8.68 9.07
C LEU A 144 7.68 9.98 9.15
N VAL A 145 7.05 11.06 9.59
CA VAL A 145 7.67 12.38 9.65
C VAL A 145 7.95 12.74 11.09
N SER A 146 9.18 13.16 11.34
CA SER A 146 9.60 13.61 12.66
C SER A 146 8.88 14.91 13.04
N GLU A 147 8.63 15.06 14.34
CA GLU A 147 8.16 16.31 14.92
C GLU A 147 9.09 17.48 14.55
N SER A 148 8.50 18.66 14.37
CA SER A 148 9.21 19.89 14.10
C SER A 148 10.16 20.24 15.24
N THR A 149 11.39 20.62 14.91
CA THR A 149 12.37 21.06 15.89
C THR A 149 12.08 22.45 16.47
N VAL A 150 11.16 23.21 15.85
CA VAL A 150 10.85 24.60 16.22
C VAL A 150 9.41 24.82 16.68
N LEU A 151 8.49 23.88 16.38
CA LEU A 151 7.10 23.90 16.82
C LEU A 151 6.78 22.61 17.59
N PRO A 152 6.92 22.61 18.93
CA PRO A 152 6.56 21.46 19.75
C PRO A 152 5.09 21.03 19.54
N GLY A 153 4.85 19.74 19.51
CA GLY A 153 3.56 19.10 19.23
C GLY A 153 3.20 19.02 17.75
N ILE A 154 3.97 19.63 16.85
CA ILE A 154 3.64 19.73 15.43
C ILE A 154 4.59 18.91 14.58
N THR A 155 4.05 17.99 13.79
CA THR A 155 4.76 17.33 12.68
C THR A 155 4.45 18.09 11.40
N ALA A 156 5.45 18.67 10.74
CA ALA A 156 5.25 19.54 9.58
C ALA A 156 5.79 18.91 8.29
N ILE A 157 4.96 18.92 7.24
CA ILE A 157 5.31 18.51 5.89
C ILE A 157 5.11 19.72 4.98
N GLY A 158 6.21 20.38 4.63
CA GLY A 158 6.20 21.66 3.91
C GLY A 158 6.87 22.79 4.72
N PRO A 159 6.72 24.05 4.29
CA PRO A 159 7.31 25.19 4.97
C PRO A 159 6.73 25.37 6.38
N VAL A 160 7.58 25.22 7.41
CA VAL A 160 7.16 25.36 8.82
C VAL A 160 6.69 26.78 9.15
N ASP A 161 7.21 27.78 8.44
CA ASP A 161 6.85 29.20 8.61
C ASP A 161 5.37 29.48 8.25
N ASP A 162 4.74 28.58 7.48
CA ASP A 162 3.30 28.64 7.16
C ASP A 162 2.45 27.98 8.26
N ILE A 163 3.00 27.66 9.44
CA ILE A 163 2.28 27.03 10.54
C ILE A 163 2.46 27.85 11.81
N VAL A 164 1.33 28.17 12.45
CA VAL A 164 1.28 28.78 13.78
C VAL A 164 0.46 27.87 14.69
N ALA A 165 1.03 27.48 15.83
CA ALA A 165 0.37 26.61 16.79
C ALA A 165 0.47 27.18 18.21
N ILE A 166 -0.63 27.12 18.95
CA ILE A 166 -0.72 27.48 20.37
C ILE A 166 -1.43 26.33 21.09
N ASP A 167 -0.76 25.71 22.05
CA ASP A 167 -1.30 24.61 22.85
C ASP A 167 -2.01 23.54 21.99
N SER A 168 -1.31 23.00 20.99
CA SER A 168 -1.90 22.10 19.99
C SER A 168 -0.96 20.96 19.61
N THR A 169 -1.54 19.82 19.20
CA THR A 169 -0.83 18.68 18.62
C THR A 169 -1.43 18.32 17.27
N ALA A 170 -0.59 18.26 16.23
CA ALA A 170 -1.06 17.96 14.88
C ALA A 170 0.05 17.50 13.93
N THR A 171 -0.32 16.76 12.89
CA THR A 171 0.45 16.62 11.66
C THR A 171 -0.14 17.54 10.60
N VAL A 172 0.67 18.47 10.09
CA VAL A 172 0.26 19.49 9.13
C VAL A 172 1.07 19.33 7.85
N ALA A 173 0.39 18.98 6.75
CA ALA A 173 0.92 19.11 5.41
C ALA A 173 0.37 20.40 4.78
N THR A 174 1.24 21.36 4.48
CA THR A 174 0.83 22.67 3.93
C THR A 174 1.27 22.85 2.48
N GLY A 175 0.34 23.29 1.64
CA GLY A 175 0.54 23.63 0.23
C GLY A 175 0.83 25.12 -0.02
N GLY A 176 1.13 25.89 1.04
CA GLY A 176 1.49 27.30 0.96
C GLY A 176 0.47 28.27 1.57
N ARG A 177 -0.61 27.77 2.20
CA ARG A 177 -1.49 28.59 3.04
C ARG A 177 -1.00 28.56 4.49
N LEU A 178 -1.11 29.69 5.18
CA LEU A 178 -0.92 29.77 6.63
C LEU A 178 -1.97 28.93 7.37
N VAL A 179 -1.52 27.96 8.16
CA VAL A 179 -2.34 27.11 9.03
C VAL A 179 -2.18 27.56 10.48
N ALA A 180 -3.27 27.99 11.11
CA ALA A 180 -3.29 28.39 12.51
C ALA A 180 -4.06 27.38 13.38
N LEU A 181 -3.41 26.86 14.42
CA LEU A 181 -3.94 25.86 15.36
C LEU A 181 -3.94 26.43 16.77
N ILE A 182 -5.07 26.35 17.48
CA ILE A 182 -5.20 26.86 18.85
C ILE A 182 -6.04 25.88 19.67
N GLY A 183 -5.45 25.27 20.70
CA GLY A 183 -6.16 24.37 21.63
C GLY A 183 -6.71 23.10 20.97
N VAL A 184 -6.10 22.62 19.89
CA VAL A 184 -6.55 21.43 19.16
C VAL A 184 -5.54 20.30 19.27
N ASP A 185 -6.05 19.10 19.53
CA ASP A 185 -5.22 17.93 19.76
C ASP A 185 -5.46 16.82 18.75
N ASP A 186 -4.38 16.13 18.43
CA ASP A 186 -4.33 14.93 17.61
C ASP A 186 -5.04 15.10 16.26
N LEU A 187 -4.69 16.16 15.54
CA LEU A 187 -5.23 16.45 14.22
C LEU A 187 -4.27 16.08 13.10
N VAL A 188 -4.83 15.68 11.97
CA VAL A 188 -4.15 15.70 10.67
C VAL A 188 -4.79 16.79 9.82
N VAL A 189 -3.98 17.76 9.40
CA VAL A 189 -4.37 18.87 8.53
C VAL A 189 -3.59 18.77 7.24
N VAL A 190 -4.29 18.69 6.11
CA VAL A 190 -3.68 18.59 4.78
C VAL A 190 -4.28 19.67 3.92
N ASP A 191 -3.49 20.69 3.62
CA ASP A 191 -3.83 21.79 2.74
C ASP A 191 -3.18 21.54 1.37
N THR A 192 -4.00 21.30 0.37
CA THR A 192 -3.60 21.25 -1.04
C THR A 192 -4.24 22.43 -1.79
N GLN A 193 -3.86 22.61 -3.06
CA GLN A 193 -4.38 23.71 -3.88
C GLN A 193 -5.91 23.63 -4.06
N ASP A 194 -6.45 22.41 -4.12
CA ASP A 194 -7.84 22.07 -4.43
C ASP A 194 -8.70 21.80 -3.19
N ALA A 195 -8.12 21.34 -2.09
CA ALA A 195 -8.85 20.95 -0.90
C ALA A 195 -8.10 21.18 0.42
N LEU A 196 -8.87 21.30 1.50
CA LEU A 196 -8.38 21.24 2.87
C LEU A 196 -9.03 20.06 3.57
N LEU A 197 -8.23 19.10 4.02
CA LEU A 197 -8.66 18.00 4.86
C LEU A 197 -8.25 18.27 6.31
N ILE A 198 -9.20 18.12 7.22
CA ILE A 198 -8.95 18.11 8.67
C ILE A 198 -9.60 16.85 9.21
N THR A 199 -8.81 16.00 9.85
CA THR A 199 -9.29 14.76 10.47
C THR A 199 -8.48 14.42 11.71
N ARG A 200 -8.84 13.36 12.40
CA ARG A 200 -7.99 12.72 13.42
C ARG A 200 -7.28 11.51 12.81
N PRO A 201 -6.09 11.11 13.29
CA PRO A 201 -5.39 9.93 12.81
C PRO A 201 -6.25 8.66 12.82
N ASP A 202 -7.05 8.44 13.87
CA ASP A 202 -7.93 7.26 13.99
C ASP A 202 -9.07 7.21 12.95
N ARG A 203 -9.33 8.33 12.26
CA ARG A 203 -10.33 8.47 11.19
C ARG A 203 -9.70 8.74 9.82
N ALA A 204 -8.38 8.67 9.66
CA ALA A 204 -7.70 9.02 8.41
C ALA A 204 -8.20 8.21 7.20
N GLN A 205 -8.55 6.92 7.39
CA GLN A 205 -9.09 6.05 6.33
C GLN A 205 -10.49 6.46 5.84
N ASP A 206 -11.24 7.25 6.62
CA ASP A 206 -12.58 7.72 6.23
C ASP A 206 -12.53 8.74 5.08
N VAL A 207 -11.35 9.23 4.67
CA VAL A 207 -11.20 10.12 3.50
C VAL A 207 -11.85 9.53 2.25
N LYS A 208 -11.84 8.20 2.09
CA LYS A 208 -12.52 7.49 0.99
C LYS A 208 -14.02 7.81 0.93
N LYS A 209 -14.68 7.95 2.07
CA LYS A 209 -16.11 8.32 2.15
C LYS A 209 -16.34 9.73 1.61
N VAL A 210 -15.41 10.66 1.85
CA VAL A 210 -15.49 12.02 1.32
C VAL A 210 -15.35 12.02 -0.20
N VAL A 211 -14.39 11.25 -0.75
CA VAL A 211 -14.21 11.08 -2.19
C VAL A 211 -15.47 10.49 -2.85
N GLU A 212 -16.07 9.46 -2.24
CA GLU A 212 -17.34 8.87 -2.70
C GLU A 212 -18.47 9.90 -2.71
N MET A 213 -18.60 10.71 -1.65
CA MET A 213 -19.61 11.76 -1.57
C MET A 213 -19.44 12.85 -2.63
N LEU A 214 -18.20 13.31 -2.88
CA LEU A 214 -17.94 14.29 -3.93
C LEU A 214 -18.17 13.72 -5.33
N THR A 215 -17.76 12.47 -5.57
CA THR A 215 -18.01 11.78 -6.84
C THR A 215 -19.51 11.68 -7.13
N ALA A 216 -20.32 11.32 -6.11
CA ALA A 216 -21.77 11.27 -6.23
C ALA A 216 -22.41 12.65 -6.53
N GLN A 217 -21.72 13.73 -6.17
CA GLN A 217 -22.12 15.11 -6.46
C GLN A 217 -21.54 15.64 -7.79
N ASN A 218 -20.81 14.82 -8.56
CA ASN A 218 -20.07 15.21 -9.76
C ASN A 218 -19.05 16.35 -9.51
N ARG A 219 -18.45 16.35 -8.32
CA ARG A 219 -17.39 17.26 -7.90
C ARG A 219 -16.02 16.61 -8.14
N THR A 220 -15.05 17.38 -8.65
CA THR A 220 -13.72 16.90 -9.09
C THR A 220 -12.57 17.41 -8.21
N GLU A 221 -12.88 18.07 -7.11
CA GLU A 221 -11.90 18.71 -6.22
C GLU A 221 -11.11 17.71 -5.34
N LEU A 222 -11.25 16.40 -5.56
CA LEU A 222 -10.50 15.34 -4.88
C LEU A 222 -10.08 14.18 -5.83
N THR A 223 -10.09 14.39 -7.15
CA THR A 223 -9.72 13.38 -8.16
C THR A 223 -8.40 13.67 -8.82
#